data_AF-A0A1F9WRP1-F1
#
_entry.id   AF-A0A1F9WRP1-F1
#
_cell.length_a   1.000
_cell.length_b   1.000
_cell.length_c   1.000
_cell.angle_alpha   90.00
_cell.angle_beta   90.00
_cell.angle_gamma   90.00
#
_symmetry.space_group_name_H-M   'P 1'
#
loop_
_entity.id
_entity.type
_entity.pdbx_description
1 polymer ?
#
loop_
_entity_poly.entity_id
_entity_poly.type
_entity_poly.pdbx_seq_one_letter_code
_entity_poly.pdbx_strand_id
1 'polypeptide(L)'
;MKKIAVITPGGDAPGMNSAVRAVVREGLIRGHEVYGVYHGYRGLIDGNIERFNLRSVSGIINRGGTMLGTRRCPDMKTKEGQGRALANLAGHGIEGLVVIGGDGSMQGGAVLSRAGIKVIGIPASIDNDIFGTDETIGFDTAVNTSVEAIDKIRDTAASHDRIFIVEVMGREHGFLALSVGIAAGAEFILAPEAPLTVASLSAELNTERYCNKTSVIIVFAEGAGNPFTLAEQLRASVPVEIRVSSLGYIQRGGSPSARSRILACRFGAHAVELLSENRTNEVVVLQGDAVTSIPIETCVNGVKQLDDKLYKLAGRLSQ
;
A
#
# COMPACT_ATOMS: atom_id res chain seq x y z
N MET A 1 -19.69 21.32 7.36
CA MET A 1 -20.22 20.11 8.02
C MET A 1 -19.97 20.21 9.52
N LYS A 2 -20.78 19.59 10.39
CA LYS A 2 -20.55 19.63 11.85
C LYS A 2 -19.73 18.44 12.32
N LYS A 3 -20.04 17.21 11.87
CA LYS A 3 -19.38 15.99 12.35
C LYS A 3 -18.82 15.14 11.21
N ILE A 4 -17.57 14.74 11.34
CA ILE A 4 -16.90 13.82 10.42
C ILE A 4 -16.33 12.62 11.18
N ALA A 5 -16.10 11.51 10.50
CA ALA A 5 -15.43 10.35 11.04
C ALA A 5 -14.26 9.90 10.16
N VAL A 6 -13.29 9.24 10.77
CA VAL A 6 -12.14 8.63 10.09
C VAL A 6 -12.05 7.14 10.43
N ILE A 7 -11.72 6.35 9.42
CA ILE A 7 -11.74 4.89 9.45
C ILE A 7 -10.57 4.34 8.62
N THR A 8 -9.95 3.25 9.08
CA THR A 8 -8.87 2.54 8.36
C THR A 8 -9.24 1.08 8.07
N PRO A 9 -10.05 0.76 7.04
CA PRO A 9 -10.38 -0.61 6.71
C PRO A 9 -9.30 -1.25 5.84
N GLY A 10 -9.31 -2.59 5.76
CA GLY A 10 -8.43 -3.34 4.88
C GLY A 10 -7.07 -3.66 5.50
N GLY A 11 -6.03 -3.75 4.69
CA GLY A 11 -4.70 -4.01 5.18
C GLY A 11 -4.04 -2.77 5.78
N ASP A 12 -3.30 -2.89 6.87
CA ASP A 12 -2.47 -1.79 7.39
C ASP A 12 -1.25 -1.49 6.50
N ALA A 13 -0.82 -0.23 6.50
CA ALA A 13 0.35 0.25 5.80
C ALA A 13 1.06 1.35 6.62
N PRO A 14 2.40 1.48 6.55
CA PRO A 14 3.11 2.50 7.28
C PRO A 14 2.68 3.92 6.87
N GLY A 15 2.16 4.70 7.82
CA GLY A 15 1.71 6.06 7.58
C GLY A 15 0.20 6.26 7.70
N MET A 16 -0.59 5.19 7.88
CA MET A 16 -2.02 5.33 8.21
C MET A 16 -2.25 6.17 9.47
N ASN A 17 -1.43 6.01 10.52
CA ASN A 17 -1.48 6.88 11.70
C ASN A 17 -1.21 8.36 11.39
N SER A 18 -0.32 8.65 10.44
CA SER A 18 -0.04 10.02 9.99
C SER A 18 -1.24 10.62 9.27
N ALA A 19 -1.95 9.83 8.45
CA ALA A 19 -3.18 10.24 7.78
C ALA A 19 -4.31 10.47 8.78
N VAL A 20 -4.55 9.54 9.72
CA VAL A 20 -5.53 9.69 10.81
C VAL A 20 -5.24 10.96 11.60
N ARG A 21 -3.97 11.18 11.99
CA ARG A 21 -3.55 12.40 12.69
C ARG A 21 -3.87 13.66 11.88
N ALA A 22 -3.58 13.67 10.59
CA ALA A 22 -3.82 14.82 9.73
C ALA A 22 -5.31 15.12 9.58
N VAL A 23 -6.14 14.12 9.31
CA VAL A 23 -7.60 14.24 9.24
C VAL A 23 -8.17 14.79 10.54
N VAL A 24 -7.74 14.24 11.70
CA VAL A 24 -8.24 14.67 13.00
C VAL A 24 -7.82 16.10 13.33
N ARG A 25 -6.55 16.46 13.12
CA ARG A 25 -6.07 17.81 13.41
C ARG A 25 -6.71 18.84 12.49
N GLU A 26 -6.75 18.57 11.18
CA GLU A 26 -7.35 19.48 10.21
C GLU A 26 -8.84 19.63 10.45
N GLY A 27 -9.54 18.53 10.73
CA GLY A 27 -10.97 18.57 11.04
C GLY A 27 -11.28 19.44 12.26
N LEU A 28 -10.51 19.29 13.34
CA LEU A 28 -10.67 20.10 14.54
C LEU A 28 -10.32 21.59 14.29
N ILE A 29 -9.28 21.88 13.50
CA ILE A 29 -8.90 23.26 13.14
C ILE A 29 -10.01 23.95 12.35
N ARG A 30 -10.70 23.22 11.46
CA ARG A 30 -11.83 23.72 10.66
C ARG A 30 -13.16 23.74 11.42
N GLY A 31 -13.15 23.41 12.71
CA GLY A 31 -14.34 23.46 13.57
C GLY A 31 -15.26 22.25 13.45
N HIS A 32 -14.82 21.15 12.84
CA HIS A 32 -15.57 19.90 12.85
C HIS A 32 -15.36 19.14 14.17
N GLU A 33 -16.41 18.46 14.64
CA GLU A 33 -16.24 17.36 15.60
C GLU A 33 -15.77 16.12 14.84
N VAL A 34 -14.67 15.52 15.27
CA VAL A 34 -14.08 14.35 14.60
C VAL A 34 -14.28 13.10 15.44
N TYR A 35 -14.67 12.01 14.79
CA TYR A 35 -14.83 10.69 15.39
C TYR A 35 -13.85 9.69 14.77
N GLY A 36 -13.26 8.82 15.59
CA GLY A 36 -12.52 7.65 15.12
C GLY A 36 -13.42 6.42 15.13
N VAL A 37 -13.36 5.63 14.06
CA VAL A 37 -14.03 4.34 13.97
C VAL A 37 -13.01 3.23 14.06
N TYR A 38 -13.08 2.42 15.12
CA TYR A 38 -12.12 1.34 15.32
C TYR A 38 -12.46 0.12 14.45
N HIS A 39 -11.45 -0.70 14.15
CA HIS A 39 -11.56 -1.99 13.46
C HIS A 39 -12.22 -1.92 12.06
N GLY A 40 -12.00 -0.81 11.36
CA GLY A 40 -12.50 -0.64 10.00
C GLY A 40 -14.02 -0.71 9.92
N TYR A 41 -14.52 -1.31 8.85
CA TYR A 41 -15.97 -1.39 8.64
C TYR A 41 -16.68 -2.28 9.66
N ARG A 42 -15.98 -3.25 10.27
CA ARG A 42 -16.58 -4.08 11.33
C ARG A 42 -17.01 -3.20 12.51
N GLY A 43 -16.13 -2.32 12.98
CA GLY A 43 -16.49 -1.42 14.07
C GLY A 43 -17.50 -0.36 13.64
N LEU A 44 -17.53 0.04 12.37
CA LEU A 44 -18.62 0.89 11.87
C LEU A 44 -19.99 0.21 11.99
N ILE A 45 -20.09 -1.08 11.67
CA ILE A 45 -21.32 -1.88 11.79
C ILE A 45 -21.67 -2.16 13.27
N ASP A 46 -20.66 -2.29 14.13
CA ASP A 46 -20.82 -2.54 15.57
C ASP A 46 -21.03 -1.27 16.40
N GLY A 47 -20.86 -0.09 15.80
CA GLY A 47 -20.98 1.18 16.51
C GLY A 47 -19.77 1.51 17.39
N ASN A 48 -18.60 0.92 17.12
CA ASN A 48 -17.35 1.23 17.80
C ASN A 48 -16.76 2.55 17.28
N ILE A 49 -17.39 3.65 17.70
CA ILE A 49 -17.15 5.00 17.23
C ILE A 49 -16.90 5.89 18.46
N GLU A 50 -15.76 6.57 18.49
CA GLU A 50 -15.40 7.44 19.61
C GLU A 50 -15.08 8.85 19.14
N ARG A 51 -15.44 9.85 19.95
CA ARG A 51 -15.09 11.24 19.69
C ARG A 51 -13.62 11.48 19.97
N PHE A 52 -12.93 12.11 19.02
CA PHE A 52 -11.51 12.44 19.14
C PHE A 52 -11.28 13.92 19.49
N ASN A 53 -10.15 14.17 20.13
CA ASN A 53 -9.61 15.50 20.38
C ASN A 53 -8.12 15.53 19.96
N LEU A 54 -7.45 16.68 20.14
CA LEU A 54 -6.04 16.84 19.75
C LEU A 54 -5.09 15.85 20.44
N ARG A 55 -5.42 15.40 21.66
CA ARG A 55 -4.62 14.43 22.42
C ARG A 55 -4.84 13.00 21.92
N SER A 56 -6.01 12.67 21.38
CA SER A 56 -6.34 11.34 20.83
C SER A 56 -5.35 10.89 19.76
N VAL A 57 -4.76 11.82 19.01
CA VAL A 57 -3.77 11.56 17.93
C VAL A 57 -2.35 12.04 18.27
N SER A 58 -2.03 12.17 19.56
CA SER A 58 -0.69 12.55 20.01
C SER A 58 0.27 11.36 19.97
N GLY A 59 1.51 11.59 19.54
CA GLY A 59 2.58 10.57 19.57
C GLY A 59 2.43 9.42 18.57
N ILE A 60 1.56 9.54 17.55
CA ILE A 60 1.31 8.45 16.58
C ILE A 60 1.96 8.66 15.21
N ILE A 61 2.47 9.86 14.90
CA ILE A 61 2.96 10.21 13.54
C ILE A 61 4.13 9.32 13.05
N ASN A 62 4.92 8.79 13.97
CA ASN A 62 6.05 7.89 13.69
C ASN A 62 5.71 6.41 13.90
N ARG A 63 4.47 6.06 14.27
CA ARG A 63 4.09 4.68 14.53
C ARG A 63 3.57 4.02 13.25
N GLY A 64 4.08 2.83 12.94
CA GLY A 64 3.51 1.95 11.93
C GLY A 64 2.11 1.46 12.29
N GLY A 65 1.48 0.73 11.37
CA GLY A 65 0.11 0.24 11.52
C GLY A 65 -0.93 1.36 11.63
N THR A 66 -2.04 1.07 12.31
CA THR A 66 -3.14 2.01 12.57
C THR A 66 -3.62 1.93 14.03
N MET A 67 -3.75 3.07 14.70
CA MET A 67 -4.27 3.18 16.06
C MET A 67 -5.76 2.82 16.16
N LEU A 68 -6.48 2.90 15.04
CA LEU A 68 -7.89 2.51 14.97
C LEU A 68 -8.02 0.99 14.85
N GLY A 69 -6.95 0.27 14.52
CA GLY A 69 -7.02 -1.14 14.14
C GLY A 69 -7.77 -1.34 12.82
N THR A 70 -7.70 -2.55 12.30
CA THR A 70 -8.42 -2.92 11.07
C THR A 70 -8.87 -4.38 11.13
N ARG A 71 -9.98 -4.70 10.46
CA ARG A 71 -10.50 -6.06 10.33
C ARG A 71 -11.21 -6.21 8.98
N ARG A 72 -11.05 -7.38 8.34
CA ARG A 72 -11.85 -7.73 7.16
C ARG A 72 -13.33 -7.80 7.55
N CYS A 73 -14.21 -7.27 6.70
CA CYS A 73 -15.63 -7.19 6.98
C CYS A 73 -16.45 -7.60 5.74
N PRO A 74 -16.72 -8.91 5.56
CA PRO A 74 -17.57 -9.40 4.47
C PRO A 74 -18.98 -8.81 4.52
N ASP A 75 -19.50 -8.54 5.71
CA ASP A 75 -20.83 -8.00 5.95
C ASP A 75 -21.08 -6.65 5.27
N MET A 76 -20.05 -5.86 4.97
CA MET A 76 -20.21 -4.64 4.17
C MET A 76 -20.70 -4.89 2.74
N LYS A 77 -20.59 -6.12 2.23
CA LYS A 77 -21.15 -6.51 0.94
C LYS A 77 -22.66 -6.75 1.01
N THR A 78 -23.23 -6.91 2.20
CA THR A 78 -24.66 -7.17 2.38
C THR A 78 -25.44 -5.87 2.64
N LYS A 79 -26.71 -5.84 2.22
CA LYS A 79 -27.62 -4.72 2.51
C LYS A 79 -27.81 -4.52 4.01
N GLU A 80 -27.81 -5.59 4.79
CA GLU A 80 -27.93 -5.54 6.25
C GLU A 80 -26.73 -4.85 6.89
N GLY A 81 -25.50 -5.26 6.54
CA GLY A 81 -24.29 -4.64 7.07
C GLY A 81 -24.19 -3.16 6.69
N GLN A 82 -24.51 -2.82 5.43
CA GLN A 82 -24.59 -1.44 4.96
C GLN A 82 -25.63 -0.63 5.75
N GLY A 83 -26.83 -1.18 5.95
CA GLY A 83 -27.91 -0.54 6.71
C GLY A 83 -27.50 -0.26 8.15
N ARG A 84 -26.84 -1.21 8.82
CA ARG A 84 -26.31 -1.03 10.18
C ARG A 84 -25.22 0.04 10.24
N ALA A 85 -24.29 0.06 9.29
CA ALA A 85 -23.26 1.09 9.21
C ALA A 85 -23.87 2.49 9.05
N LEU A 86 -24.87 2.64 8.17
CA LEU A 86 -25.60 3.89 7.97
C LEU A 86 -26.36 4.32 9.22
N ALA A 87 -27.02 3.38 9.90
CA ALA A 87 -27.74 3.65 11.14
C ALA A 87 -26.79 4.16 12.24
N ASN A 88 -25.59 3.56 12.37
CA ASN A 88 -24.60 4.01 13.34
C ASN A 88 -24.03 5.40 13.01
N LEU A 89 -23.76 5.69 11.73
CA LEU A 89 -23.34 7.04 11.30
C LEU A 89 -24.43 8.08 11.64
N ALA A 90 -25.69 7.77 11.29
CA ALA A 90 -26.83 8.63 11.57
C ALA A 90 -27.05 8.83 13.08
N GLY A 91 -26.94 7.76 13.88
CA GLY A 91 -27.09 7.81 15.34
C GLY A 91 -26.06 8.71 16.03
N HIS A 92 -24.86 8.88 15.44
CA HIS A 92 -23.84 9.81 15.94
C HIS A 92 -23.93 11.22 15.31
N GLY A 93 -24.80 11.38 14.30
CA GLY A 93 -24.92 12.60 13.50
C GLY A 93 -23.72 12.85 12.59
N ILE A 94 -23.00 11.80 12.19
CA ILE A 94 -21.83 11.90 11.30
C ILE A 94 -22.31 12.16 9.88
N GLU A 95 -21.89 13.29 9.31
CA GLU A 95 -22.27 13.71 7.97
C GLU A 95 -21.21 13.33 6.92
N GLY A 96 -19.97 13.10 7.36
CA GLY A 96 -18.82 12.85 6.49
C GLY A 96 -17.91 11.74 6.98
N LEU A 97 -17.33 11.00 6.06
CA LEU A 97 -16.48 9.86 6.34
C LEU A 97 -15.20 9.93 5.50
N VAL A 98 -14.06 9.90 6.16
CA VAL A 98 -12.75 9.75 5.52
C VAL A 98 -12.31 8.30 5.63
N VAL A 99 -12.15 7.63 4.49
CA VAL A 99 -11.78 6.21 4.39
C VAL A 99 -10.32 6.08 3.98
N ILE A 100 -9.47 5.56 4.86
CA ILE A 100 -8.04 5.38 4.61
C ILE A 100 -7.76 3.89 4.35
N GLY A 101 -7.34 3.52 3.14
CA GLY A 101 -7.02 2.12 2.83
C GLY A 101 -6.80 1.84 1.35
N GLY A 102 -6.82 0.56 0.99
CA GLY A 102 -6.69 0.08 -0.39
C GLY A 102 -8.01 0.01 -1.16
N ASP A 103 -8.00 -0.65 -2.32
CA ASP A 103 -9.14 -0.73 -3.25
C ASP A 103 -10.43 -1.25 -2.60
N GLY A 104 -10.35 -2.35 -1.84
CA GLY A 104 -11.52 -2.89 -1.13
C GLY A 104 -12.10 -1.91 -0.10
N SER A 105 -11.28 -1.02 0.45
CA SER A 105 -11.73 0.07 1.32
C SER A 105 -12.47 1.14 0.52
N MET A 106 -11.95 1.53 -0.65
CA MET A 106 -12.60 2.48 -1.54
C MET A 106 -13.94 1.96 -2.07
N GLN A 107 -14.05 0.66 -2.39
CA GLN A 107 -15.31 0.03 -2.77
C GLN A 107 -16.37 0.15 -1.67
N GLY A 108 -16.02 -0.11 -0.41
CA GLY A 108 -16.93 0.09 0.73
C GLY A 108 -17.33 1.56 0.90
N GLY A 109 -16.40 2.49 0.64
CA GLY A 109 -16.65 3.92 0.67
C GLY A 109 -17.62 4.36 -0.42
N ALA A 110 -17.45 3.87 -1.64
CA ALA A 110 -18.35 4.11 -2.77
C ALA A 110 -19.79 3.66 -2.50
N VAL A 111 -19.95 2.55 -1.78
CA VAL A 111 -21.27 2.04 -1.37
C VAL A 111 -21.95 3.01 -0.39
N LEU A 112 -21.23 3.50 0.62
CA LEU A 112 -21.77 4.45 1.59
C LEU A 112 -22.02 5.83 0.96
N SER A 113 -21.15 6.25 0.04
CA SER A 113 -21.30 7.47 -0.76
C SER A 113 -22.62 7.47 -1.53
N ARG A 114 -22.90 6.39 -2.26
CA ARG A 114 -24.17 6.19 -2.98
C ARG A 114 -25.40 6.15 -2.07
N ALA A 115 -25.23 5.82 -0.79
CA ALA A 115 -26.29 5.84 0.20
C ALA A 115 -26.48 7.22 0.87
N GLY A 116 -25.76 8.26 0.43
CA GLY A 116 -25.95 9.65 0.85
C GLY A 116 -24.99 10.16 1.91
N ILE A 117 -24.01 9.36 2.35
CA ILE A 117 -22.94 9.83 3.24
C ILE A 117 -21.88 10.54 2.42
N LYS A 118 -21.34 11.67 2.90
CA LYS A 118 -20.23 12.32 2.20
C LYS A 118 -18.95 11.53 2.44
N VAL A 119 -18.35 10.95 1.40
CA VAL A 119 -17.17 10.10 1.53
C VAL A 119 -16.00 10.67 0.75
N ILE A 120 -14.83 10.74 1.40
CA ILE A 120 -13.55 10.97 0.75
C ILE A 120 -12.60 9.81 1.06
N GLY A 121 -11.99 9.25 0.01
CA GLY A 121 -11.00 8.19 0.10
C GLY A 121 -9.58 8.73 0.21
N ILE A 122 -8.75 8.07 1.01
CA ILE A 122 -7.31 8.28 1.10
C ILE A 122 -6.59 6.96 0.76
N PRO A 123 -5.79 6.92 -0.32
CA PRO A 123 -5.11 5.71 -0.75
C PRO A 123 -3.96 5.36 0.19
N ALA A 124 -4.08 4.23 0.89
CA ALA A 124 -3.08 3.70 1.81
C ALA A 124 -2.95 2.18 1.63
N SER A 125 -1.85 1.78 0.98
CA SER A 125 -1.50 0.41 0.65
C SER A 125 0.02 0.36 0.40
N ILE A 126 0.65 -0.79 0.65
CA ILE A 126 2.04 -1.03 0.25
C ILE A 126 2.15 -1.53 -1.19
N ASP A 127 1.04 -1.90 -1.81
CA ASP A 127 1.00 -2.52 -3.14
C ASP A 127 1.11 -1.48 -4.27
N ASN A 128 0.78 -0.21 -3.98
CA ASN A 128 0.74 0.92 -4.91
C ASN A 128 -0.08 0.68 -6.19
N ASP A 129 -1.12 -0.13 -6.06
CA ASP A 129 -2.04 -0.61 -7.10
C ASP A 129 -3.26 0.30 -7.34
N ILE A 130 -3.47 1.29 -6.47
CA ILE A 130 -4.65 2.16 -6.53
C ILE A 130 -4.59 3.08 -7.76
N PHE A 131 -5.63 3.03 -8.60
CA PHE A 131 -5.68 3.81 -9.83
C PHE A 131 -5.77 5.32 -9.57
N GLY A 132 -5.07 6.08 -10.42
CA GLY A 132 -5.14 7.54 -10.45
C GLY A 132 -4.20 8.28 -9.48
N THR A 133 -3.55 7.56 -8.57
CA THR A 133 -2.45 8.09 -7.75
C THR A 133 -1.12 7.46 -8.16
N ASP A 134 -0.08 8.28 -8.28
CA ASP A 134 1.28 7.83 -8.57
C ASP A 134 1.84 7.01 -7.41
N GLU A 135 1.51 7.40 -6.18
CA GLU A 135 1.97 6.77 -4.95
C GLU A 135 0.84 6.64 -3.91
N THR A 136 0.82 5.51 -3.21
CA THR A 136 -0.03 5.24 -2.05
C THR A 136 0.74 5.40 -0.74
N ILE A 137 0.04 5.78 0.33
CA ILE A 137 0.66 5.87 1.65
C ILE A 137 1.17 4.49 2.08
N GLY A 138 2.46 4.41 2.39
CA GLY A 138 3.15 3.21 2.86
C GLY A 138 4.02 2.53 1.81
N PHE A 139 3.83 2.83 0.52
CA PHE A 139 4.63 2.27 -0.56
C PHE A 139 6.12 2.55 -0.39
N ASP A 140 6.50 3.83 -0.24
CA ASP A 140 7.90 4.22 -0.06
C ASP A 140 8.54 3.57 1.19
N THR A 141 7.77 3.40 2.27
CA THR A 141 8.28 2.70 3.45
C THR A 141 8.54 1.22 3.16
N ALA A 142 7.62 0.54 2.46
CA ALA A 142 7.79 -0.86 2.08
C ALA A 142 8.98 -1.06 1.14
N VAL A 143 9.22 -0.11 0.21
CA VAL A 143 10.41 -0.10 -0.64
C VAL A 143 11.67 -0.04 0.22
N ASN A 144 11.78 0.94 1.13
CA ASN A 144 12.96 1.08 1.99
C ASN A 144 13.20 -0.15 2.89
N THR A 145 12.13 -0.72 3.47
CA THR A 145 12.24 -1.95 4.27
C THR A 145 12.79 -3.12 3.44
N SER A 146 12.34 -3.24 2.20
CA SER A 146 12.77 -4.33 1.31
C SER A 146 14.21 -4.13 0.83
N VAL A 147 14.58 -2.89 0.50
CA VAL A 147 15.97 -2.53 0.14
C VAL A 147 16.91 -2.81 1.31
N GLU A 148 16.58 -2.41 2.54
CA GLU A 148 17.40 -2.68 3.72
C GLU A 148 17.60 -4.18 3.96
N ALA A 149 16.56 -4.99 3.69
CA ALA A 149 16.68 -6.44 3.77
C ALA A 149 17.59 -7.02 2.68
N ILE A 150 17.46 -6.53 1.44
CA ILE A 150 18.29 -6.97 0.31
C ILE A 150 19.75 -6.57 0.51
N ASP A 151 20.04 -5.38 1.03
CA ASP A 151 21.41 -4.95 1.31
C ASP A 151 22.11 -5.89 2.30
N LYS A 152 21.40 -6.29 3.38
CA LYS A 152 21.91 -7.28 4.34
C LYS A 152 22.12 -8.66 3.70
N ILE A 153 21.25 -9.06 2.77
CA ILE A 153 21.41 -10.31 2.01
C ILE A 153 22.62 -10.20 1.07
N ARG A 154 22.85 -9.04 0.45
CA ARG A 154 23.94 -8.80 -0.49
C ARG A 154 25.31 -8.92 0.20
N ASP A 155 25.45 -8.41 1.42
CA ASP A 155 26.68 -8.54 2.22
C ASP A 155 27.11 -10.01 2.40
N THR A 156 26.15 -10.91 2.67
CA THR A 156 26.45 -12.35 2.79
C THR A 156 26.55 -13.05 1.44
N ALA A 157 25.86 -12.56 0.40
CA ALA A 157 25.88 -13.15 -0.92
C ALA A 157 27.26 -13.00 -1.58
N ALA A 158 27.85 -11.81 -1.47
CA ALA A 158 29.17 -11.50 -2.03
C ALA A 158 30.31 -12.34 -1.43
N SER A 159 30.08 -12.96 -0.27
CA SER A 159 31.08 -13.80 0.42
C SER A 159 31.07 -15.26 -0.03
N HIS A 160 30.04 -15.71 -0.76
CA HIS A 160 29.80 -17.13 -1.01
C HIS A 160 29.38 -17.48 -2.44
N ASP A 161 29.43 -16.55 -3.40
CA ASP A 161 29.05 -16.75 -4.80
C ASP A 161 27.66 -17.42 -4.94
N ARG A 162 26.60 -16.71 -4.53
CA ARG A 162 25.23 -17.26 -4.44
C ARG A 162 24.21 -16.46 -5.23
N ILE A 163 23.15 -17.16 -5.64
CA ILE A 163 21.93 -16.56 -6.20
C ILE A 163 20.88 -16.47 -5.09
N PHE A 164 20.34 -15.28 -4.88
CA PHE A 164 19.25 -15.03 -3.93
C PHE A 164 17.99 -14.61 -4.66
N ILE A 165 16.91 -15.35 -4.42
CA ILE A 165 15.55 -14.97 -4.80
C ILE A 165 14.90 -14.33 -3.58
N VAL A 166 14.63 -13.04 -3.65
CA VAL A 166 14.00 -12.27 -2.58
C VAL A 166 12.56 -11.99 -2.95
N GLU A 167 11.63 -12.63 -2.23
CA GLU A 167 10.20 -12.46 -2.44
C GLU A 167 9.69 -11.22 -1.69
N VAL A 168 9.09 -10.31 -2.45
CA VAL A 168 8.45 -9.08 -1.98
C VAL A 168 6.93 -9.17 -2.15
N MET A 169 6.21 -8.42 -1.31
CA MET A 169 4.76 -8.32 -1.43
C MET A 169 4.35 -7.49 -2.66
N GLY A 170 3.06 -7.37 -2.92
CA GLY A 170 2.51 -6.61 -4.05
C GLY A 170 1.22 -7.21 -4.59
N ARG A 171 0.72 -8.26 -3.95
CA ARG A 171 -0.50 -8.99 -4.29
C ARG A 171 -0.45 -9.53 -5.70
N GLU A 172 -1.25 -8.97 -6.61
CA GLU A 172 -1.35 -9.38 -8.01
C GLU A 172 -0.51 -8.48 -8.93
N HIS A 173 0.31 -7.57 -8.34
CA HIS A 173 1.01 -6.52 -9.06
C HIS A 173 2.50 -6.43 -8.74
N GLY A 174 3.27 -5.93 -9.72
CA GLY A 174 4.73 -5.83 -9.68
C GLY A 174 5.30 -4.49 -9.24
N PHE A 175 4.50 -3.51 -8.80
CA PHE A 175 4.97 -2.15 -8.51
C PHE A 175 6.06 -2.10 -7.43
N LEU A 176 5.86 -2.84 -6.34
CA LEU A 176 6.83 -2.93 -5.25
C LEU A 176 8.10 -3.64 -5.72
N ALA A 177 7.97 -4.77 -6.40
CA ALA A 177 9.10 -5.50 -6.97
C ALA A 177 9.93 -4.67 -7.95
N LEU A 178 9.29 -3.90 -8.82
CA LEU A 178 9.98 -3.02 -9.76
C LEU A 178 10.78 -1.93 -9.03
N SER A 179 10.15 -1.24 -8.08
CA SER A 179 10.80 -0.14 -7.35
C SER A 179 11.93 -0.64 -6.45
N VAL A 180 11.71 -1.77 -5.77
CA VAL A 180 12.73 -2.43 -4.94
C VAL A 180 13.88 -2.94 -5.81
N GLY A 181 13.58 -3.59 -6.94
CA GLY A 181 14.60 -4.12 -7.83
C GLY A 181 15.51 -3.04 -8.39
N ILE A 182 14.97 -1.88 -8.77
CA ILE A 182 15.80 -0.74 -9.21
C ILE A 182 16.62 -0.17 -8.06
N ALA A 183 15.98 0.11 -6.92
CA ALA A 183 16.63 0.75 -5.78
C ALA A 183 17.75 -0.13 -5.19
N ALA A 184 17.54 -1.45 -5.16
CA ALA A 184 18.50 -2.41 -4.62
C ALA A 184 19.52 -2.90 -5.68
N GLY A 185 19.41 -2.48 -6.94
CA GLY A 185 20.27 -2.97 -8.03
C GLY A 185 20.14 -4.49 -8.24
N ALA A 186 18.92 -4.98 -8.34
CA ALA A 186 18.64 -6.39 -8.64
C ALA A 186 18.98 -6.70 -10.10
N GLU A 187 19.56 -7.87 -10.33
CA GLU A 187 19.88 -8.36 -11.67
C GLU A 187 18.61 -8.66 -12.48
N PHE A 188 17.62 -9.27 -11.81
CA PHE A 188 16.36 -9.67 -12.40
C PHE A 188 15.19 -9.25 -11.52
N ILE A 189 14.10 -8.84 -12.16
CA ILE A 189 12.84 -8.50 -11.52
C ILE A 189 11.76 -9.37 -12.16
N LEU A 190 11.09 -10.18 -11.34
CA LEU A 190 10.02 -11.06 -11.75
C LEU A 190 8.70 -10.51 -11.25
N ALA A 191 7.85 -10.09 -12.18
CA ALA A 191 6.56 -9.46 -11.91
C ALA A 191 5.45 -10.12 -12.75
N PRO A 192 4.19 -10.15 -12.25
CA PRO A 192 3.05 -10.69 -13.00
C PRO A 192 2.86 -10.05 -14.38
N GLU A 193 3.13 -8.75 -14.49
CA GLU A 193 2.98 -7.97 -15.72
C GLU A 193 4.09 -8.23 -16.74
N ALA A 194 5.22 -8.80 -16.31
CA ALA A 194 6.37 -9.12 -17.15
C ALA A 194 6.90 -10.53 -16.84
N PRO A 195 6.17 -11.58 -17.27
CA PRO A 195 6.55 -12.95 -16.96
C PRO A 195 7.84 -13.33 -17.69
N LEU A 196 8.79 -13.89 -16.94
CA LEU A 196 10.02 -14.47 -17.44
C LEU A 196 9.95 -15.98 -17.31
N THR A 197 10.31 -16.69 -18.38
CA THR A 197 10.33 -18.15 -18.35
C THR A 197 11.55 -18.65 -17.58
N VAL A 198 11.43 -19.82 -16.94
CA VAL A 198 12.58 -20.50 -16.31
C VAL A 198 13.70 -20.68 -17.34
N ALA A 199 13.36 -21.08 -18.56
CA ALA A 199 14.34 -21.30 -19.63
C ALA A 199 15.13 -20.03 -19.97
N SER A 200 14.45 -18.88 -20.12
CA SER A 200 15.12 -17.60 -20.37
C SER A 200 16.00 -17.17 -19.20
N LEU A 201 15.51 -17.31 -17.97
CA LEU A 201 16.27 -16.94 -16.78
C LEU A 201 17.50 -17.85 -16.59
N SER A 202 17.36 -19.16 -16.78
CA SER A 202 18.49 -20.11 -16.77
C SER A 202 19.50 -19.81 -17.87
N ALA A 203 19.05 -19.44 -19.07
CA ALA A 203 19.95 -19.09 -20.16
C ALA A 203 20.76 -17.83 -19.84
N GLU A 204 20.12 -16.80 -19.27
CA GLU A 204 20.81 -15.59 -18.83
C GLU A 204 21.79 -15.89 -17.70
N LEU A 205 21.38 -16.63 -16.66
CA LEU A 205 22.23 -16.99 -15.52
C LEU A 205 23.47 -17.82 -15.89
N ASN A 206 23.42 -18.58 -16.98
CA ASN A 206 24.55 -19.38 -17.46
C ASN A 206 25.51 -18.61 -18.40
N THR A 207 25.25 -17.33 -18.68
CA THR A 207 26.20 -16.51 -19.44
C THR A 207 27.45 -16.21 -18.61
N GLU A 208 28.61 -16.02 -19.27
CA GLU A 208 29.89 -15.70 -18.60
C GLU A 208 29.79 -14.52 -17.61
N ARG A 209 28.84 -13.63 -17.89
CA ARG A 209 28.51 -12.44 -17.10
C ARG A 209 28.04 -12.74 -15.69
N TYR A 210 27.32 -13.84 -15.48
CA TYR A 210 26.79 -14.24 -14.18
C TYR A 210 27.53 -15.44 -13.60
N CYS A 211 28.19 -16.26 -14.45
CA CYS A 211 29.07 -17.33 -14.00
C CYS A 211 30.29 -16.83 -13.20
N ASN A 212 30.72 -15.58 -13.40
CA ASN A 212 31.87 -14.98 -12.71
C ASN A 212 31.50 -13.82 -11.75
N LYS A 213 30.20 -13.56 -11.51
CA LYS A 213 29.75 -12.53 -10.56
C LYS A 213 29.72 -13.09 -9.13
N THR A 214 30.12 -12.27 -8.17
CA THR A 214 30.20 -12.66 -6.75
C THR A 214 28.84 -12.83 -6.05
N SER A 215 27.75 -12.31 -6.62
CA SER A 215 26.38 -12.50 -6.09
C SER A 215 25.33 -12.04 -7.10
N VAL A 216 24.21 -12.76 -7.20
CA VAL A 216 23.05 -12.38 -8.03
C VAL A 216 21.81 -12.23 -7.16
N ILE A 217 21.08 -11.13 -7.33
CA ILE A 217 19.82 -10.85 -6.64
C ILE A 217 18.68 -10.85 -7.65
N ILE A 218 17.68 -11.67 -7.38
CA ILE A 218 16.42 -11.76 -8.12
C ILE A 218 15.31 -11.25 -7.20
N VAL A 219 14.68 -10.14 -7.55
CA VAL A 219 13.49 -9.65 -6.83
C VAL A 219 12.25 -10.29 -7.45
N PHE A 220 11.48 -10.98 -6.62
CA PHE A 220 10.32 -11.77 -7.02
C PHE A 220 9.04 -11.21 -6.39
N ALA A 221 8.09 -10.75 -7.20
CA ALA A 221 6.77 -10.35 -6.70
C ALA A 221 5.96 -11.58 -6.29
N GLU A 222 5.30 -11.55 -5.12
CA GLU A 222 4.45 -12.66 -4.64
C GLU A 222 3.38 -13.10 -5.66
N GLY A 223 2.88 -12.17 -6.48
CA GLY A 223 1.91 -12.44 -7.54
C GLY A 223 2.46 -13.21 -8.73
N ALA A 224 3.79 -13.30 -8.89
CA ALA A 224 4.43 -13.97 -10.02
C ALA A 224 4.43 -15.50 -9.88
N GLY A 225 4.07 -16.04 -8.71
CA GLY A 225 3.96 -17.48 -8.46
C GLY A 225 4.67 -17.90 -7.18
N ASN A 226 5.26 -19.11 -7.17
CA ASN A 226 5.96 -19.64 -6.01
C ASN A 226 7.49 -19.55 -6.20
N PRO A 227 8.22 -18.78 -5.37
CA PRO A 227 9.67 -18.62 -5.52
C PRO A 227 10.47 -19.90 -5.20
N PHE A 228 9.93 -20.81 -4.37
CA PHE A 228 10.57 -22.09 -4.08
C PHE A 228 10.52 -23.04 -5.27
N THR A 229 9.38 -23.09 -5.97
CA THR A 229 9.25 -23.87 -7.22
C THR A 229 10.21 -23.34 -8.29
N LEU A 230 10.32 -22.01 -8.43
CA LEU A 230 11.29 -21.40 -9.33
C LEU A 230 12.73 -21.80 -8.95
N ALA A 231 13.09 -21.73 -7.67
CA ALA A 231 14.42 -22.12 -7.20
C ALA A 231 14.74 -23.59 -7.50
N GLU A 232 13.79 -24.51 -7.29
CA GLU A 232 13.96 -25.93 -7.62
C GLU A 232 14.19 -26.15 -9.12
N GLN A 233 13.42 -25.46 -9.96
CA GLN A 233 13.56 -25.57 -11.42
C GLN A 233 14.90 -25.01 -11.90
N LEU A 234 15.38 -23.89 -11.33
CA LEU A 234 16.67 -23.30 -11.69
C LEU A 234 17.86 -24.18 -11.26
N ARG A 235 17.80 -24.84 -10.10
CA ARG A 235 18.86 -25.74 -9.59
C ARG A 235 19.20 -26.89 -10.54
N ALA A 236 18.26 -27.33 -11.38
CA ALA A 236 18.52 -28.36 -12.38
C ALA A 236 19.45 -27.89 -13.53
N SER A 237 19.60 -26.56 -13.69
CA SER A 237 20.22 -25.94 -14.86
C SER A 237 21.34 -24.95 -14.54
N VAL A 238 21.51 -24.57 -13.27
CA VAL A 238 22.49 -23.57 -12.82
C VAL A 238 23.38 -24.19 -11.74
N PRO A 239 24.72 -24.19 -11.89
CA PRO A 239 25.65 -24.87 -10.98
C PRO A 239 25.91 -24.13 -9.66
N VAL A 240 25.15 -23.07 -9.37
CA VAL A 240 25.34 -22.17 -8.23
C VAL A 240 24.27 -22.40 -7.16
N GLU A 241 24.62 -22.22 -5.90
CA GLU A 241 23.69 -22.36 -4.79
C GLU A 241 22.59 -21.27 -4.83
N ILE A 242 21.32 -21.71 -4.86
CA ILE A 242 20.15 -20.82 -4.89
C ILE A 242 19.46 -20.81 -3.53
N ARG A 243 19.32 -19.62 -2.94
CA ARG A 243 18.61 -19.36 -1.69
C ARG A 243 17.37 -18.51 -1.94
N VAL A 244 16.29 -18.81 -1.21
CA VAL A 244 15.04 -18.05 -1.26
C VAL A 244 14.85 -17.35 0.08
N SER A 245 14.49 -16.07 0.05
CA SER A 245 14.18 -15.27 1.24
C SER A 245 12.84 -14.57 1.05
N SER A 246 11.83 -15.00 1.80
CA SER A 246 10.50 -14.37 1.79
C SER A 246 10.42 -13.32 2.87
N LEU A 247 10.33 -12.04 2.49
CA LEU A 247 10.27 -10.93 3.46
C LEU A 247 8.92 -10.92 4.20
N GLY A 248 7.83 -11.18 3.48
CA GLY A 248 6.47 -11.24 4.05
C GLY A 248 6.08 -9.95 4.78
N TYR A 249 5.42 -10.10 5.93
CA TYR A 249 4.75 -9.01 6.66
C TYR A 249 5.68 -7.93 7.23
N ILE A 250 7.01 -8.11 7.23
CA ILE A 250 7.93 -7.05 7.67
C ILE A 250 7.76 -5.79 6.83
N GLN A 251 7.38 -5.94 5.55
CA GLN A 251 7.15 -4.86 4.58
C GLN A 251 5.96 -3.96 4.94
N ARG A 252 5.03 -4.45 5.75
CA ARG A 252 3.85 -3.69 6.23
C ARG A 252 4.09 -2.98 7.56
N GLY A 253 5.08 -3.46 8.31
CA GLY A 253 5.46 -2.93 9.61
C GLY A 253 6.47 -1.79 9.51
N GLY A 254 6.95 -1.35 10.67
CA GLY A 254 7.99 -0.33 10.76
C GLY A 254 7.46 1.10 10.84
N SER A 255 8.36 2.01 11.20
CA SER A 255 8.06 3.44 11.24
C SER A 255 7.94 3.97 9.81
N PRO A 256 6.89 4.76 9.48
CA PRO A 256 6.78 5.34 8.15
C PRO A 256 7.98 6.23 7.85
N SER A 257 8.45 6.18 6.61
CA SER A 257 9.46 7.07 6.06
C SER A 257 9.01 8.54 6.10
N ALA A 258 9.95 9.48 5.94
CA ALA A 258 9.62 10.90 5.84
C ALA A 258 8.63 11.17 4.69
N ARG A 259 8.84 10.56 3.52
CA ARG A 259 7.97 10.70 2.36
C ARG A 259 6.55 10.18 2.63
N SER A 260 6.43 8.99 3.21
CA SER A 260 5.12 8.42 3.58
C SER A 260 4.38 9.28 4.60
N ARG A 261 5.08 9.88 5.58
CA ARG A 261 4.47 10.82 6.55
C ARG A 261 4.00 12.10 5.88
N ILE A 262 4.83 12.71 5.03
CA ILE A 262 4.48 13.95 4.32
C ILE A 262 3.28 13.72 3.41
N LEU A 263 3.29 12.65 2.61
CA LEU A 263 2.19 12.28 1.73
C LEU A 263 0.89 12.08 2.52
N ALA A 264 0.95 11.31 3.62
CA ALA A 264 -0.19 11.09 4.50
C ALA A 264 -0.74 12.38 5.12
N CYS A 265 0.12 13.33 5.49
CA CYS A 265 -0.30 14.62 5.99
C CYS A 265 -0.99 15.47 4.90
N ARG A 266 -0.44 15.51 3.68
CA ARG A 266 -1.03 16.24 2.56
C ARG A 266 -2.39 15.65 2.17
N PHE A 267 -2.48 14.33 2.05
CA PHE A 267 -3.73 13.63 1.75
C PHE A 267 -4.78 13.82 2.84
N GLY A 268 -4.40 13.68 4.12
CA GLY A 268 -5.33 13.86 5.23
C GLY A 268 -5.89 15.27 5.34
N ALA A 269 -5.04 16.29 5.15
CA ALA A 269 -5.49 17.68 5.14
C ALA A 269 -6.42 17.96 3.95
N HIS A 270 -6.03 17.53 2.75
CA HIS A 270 -6.83 17.75 1.54
C HIS A 270 -8.18 17.02 1.59
N ALA A 271 -8.24 15.81 2.17
CA ALA A 271 -9.51 15.11 2.33
C ALA A 271 -10.53 15.88 3.19
N VAL A 272 -10.04 16.57 4.23
CA VAL A 272 -10.89 17.41 5.09
C VAL A 272 -11.27 18.71 4.37
N GLU A 273 -10.39 19.29 3.56
CA GLU A 273 -10.71 20.42 2.68
C GLU A 273 -11.89 20.10 1.77
N LEU A 274 -11.81 18.98 1.05
CA LEU A 274 -12.87 18.53 0.15
C LEU A 274 -14.21 18.36 0.89
N LEU A 275 -14.20 17.72 2.06
CA LEU A 275 -15.41 17.61 2.89
C LEU A 275 -15.94 18.98 3.35
N SER A 276 -15.06 19.91 3.71
CA SER A 276 -15.43 21.27 4.11
C SER A 276 -16.11 22.04 2.99
N GLU A 277 -15.69 21.80 1.74
CA GLU A 277 -16.27 22.33 0.51
C GLU A 277 -17.55 21.61 0.08
N ASN A 278 -18.08 20.70 0.91
CA ASN A 278 -19.21 19.82 0.60
C ASN A 278 -18.99 18.89 -0.61
N ARG A 279 -17.74 18.65 -1.01
CA ARG A 279 -17.40 17.62 -2.00
C ARG A 279 -17.54 16.24 -1.37
N THR A 280 -17.81 15.26 -2.21
CA THR A 280 -18.03 13.86 -1.84
C THR A 280 -17.71 12.99 -3.03
N ASN A 281 -17.58 11.69 -2.77
CA ASN A 281 -17.42 10.67 -3.79
C ASN A 281 -16.10 10.78 -4.53
N GLU A 282 -15.05 11.19 -3.82
CA GLU A 282 -13.73 11.41 -4.40
C GLU A 282 -12.64 10.70 -3.59
N VAL A 283 -11.53 10.37 -4.25
CA VAL A 283 -10.29 9.88 -3.65
C VAL A 283 -9.22 10.94 -3.85
N VAL A 284 -8.51 11.30 -2.79
CA VAL A 284 -7.32 12.16 -2.92
C VAL A 284 -6.19 11.38 -3.58
N VAL A 285 -5.51 11.99 -4.53
CA VAL A 285 -4.46 11.33 -5.30
C VAL A 285 -3.25 12.23 -5.47
N LEU A 286 -2.09 11.62 -5.67
CA LEU A 286 -0.86 12.30 -6.09
C LEU A 286 -0.73 12.16 -7.60
N GLN A 287 -0.64 13.28 -8.31
CA GLN A 287 -0.40 13.33 -9.75
C GLN A 287 0.75 14.30 -10.02
N GLY A 288 1.91 13.75 -10.37
CA GLY A 288 3.18 14.46 -10.31
C GLY A 288 3.47 14.94 -8.89
N ASP A 289 3.68 16.24 -8.71
CA ASP A 289 3.91 16.83 -7.39
C ASP A 289 2.62 17.39 -6.74
N ALA A 290 1.50 17.38 -7.46
CA ALA A 290 0.24 17.95 -6.99
C ALA A 290 -0.64 16.91 -6.30
N VAL A 291 -1.27 17.32 -5.19
CA VAL A 291 -2.34 16.56 -4.57
C VAL A 291 -3.65 17.07 -5.13
N THR A 292 -4.39 16.17 -5.78
CA THR A 292 -5.68 16.45 -6.43
C THR A 292 -6.71 15.43 -5.95
N SER A 293 -7.87 15.36 -6.62
CA SER A 293 -8.87 14.33 -6.37
C SER A 293 -9.48 13.80 -7.66
N ILE A 294 -9.90 12.54 -7.62
CA ILE A 294 -10.64 11.88 -8.70
C ILE A 294 -11.92 11.23 -8.14
N PRO A 295 -12.94 10.95 -8.96
CA PRO A 295 -14.12 10.21 -8.50
C PRO A 295 -13.76 8.82 -7.95
N ILE A 296 -14.42 8.39 -6.87
CA ILE A 296 -14.21 7.05 -6.28
C ILE A 296 -14.51 5.97 -7.31
N GLU A 297 -15.55 6.13 -8.14
CA GLU A 297 -15.89 5.17 -9.19
C GLU A 297 -14.78 5.03 -10.23
N THR A 298 -14.09 6.12 -10.57
CA THR A 298 -12.94 6.07 -11.47
C THR A 298 -11.79 5.29 -10.83
N CYS A 299 -11.54 5.53 -9.54
CA CYS A 299 -10.51 4.83 -8.78
C CYS A 299 -10.77 3.31 -8.69
N VAL A 300 -11.99 2.88 -8.36
CA VAL A 300 -12.31 1.45 -8.13
C VAL A 300 -12.47 0.62 -9.42
N ASN A 301 -12.69 1.27 -10.56
CA ASN A 301 -12.85 0.60 -11.86
C ASN A 301 -11.61 0.70 -12.74
N GLY A 302 -10.67 1.60 -12.41
CA GLY A 302 -9.44 1.78 -13.14
C GLY A 302 -8.40 0.71 -12.78
N VAL A 303 -7.49 0.42 -13.73
CA VAL A 303 -6.37 -0.49 -13.52
C VAL A 303 -5.08 0.31 -13.73
N LYS A 304 -4.23 0.36 -12.70
CA LYS A 304 -2.92 0.99 -12.80
C LYS A 304 -1.98 0.08 -13.59
N GLN A 305 -1.23 0.66 -14.53
CA GLN A 305 -0.28 -0.08 -15.36
C GLN A 305 1.13 0.07 -14.80
N LEU A 306 1.92 -1.00 -14.89
CA LEU A 306 3.35 -0.97 -14.56
C LEU A 306 4.09 -0.04 -15.54
N ASP A 307 5.08 0.70 -15.05
CA ASP A 307 5.88 1.59 -15.91
C ASP A 307 6.89 0.79 -16.74
N ASP A 308 6.55 0.55 -18.00
CA ASP A 308 7.39 -0.13 -18.99
C ASP A 308 8.77 0.54 -19.18
N LYS A 309 8.85 1.87 -19.09
CA LYS A 309 10.13 2.58 -19.27
C LYS A 309 11.03 2.31 -18.08
N LEU A 310 10.44 2.31 -16.88
CA LEU A 310 11.14 2.01 -15.64
C LEU A 310 11.58 0.54 -15.60
N TYR A 311 10.73 -0.39 -16.05
CA TYR A 311 11.09 -1.80 -16.18
C TYR A 311 12.26 -2.02 -17.16
N LYS A 312 12.21 -1.40 -18.34
CA LYS A 312 13.32 -1.43 -19.31
C LYS A 312 14.58 -0.75 -18.80
N LEU A 313 14.46 0.28 -17.95
CA LEU A 313 15.60 0.90 -17.30
C LEU A 313 16.26 -0.08 -16.32
N ALA A 314 15.47 -0.76 -15.49
CA ALA A 314 15.97 -1.77 -14.55
C ALA A 314 16.82 -2.83 -15.28
N GLY A 315 16.26 -3.39 -16.36
CA GLY A 315 16.96 -4.40 -17.17
C GLY A 315 18.17 -3.89 -17.96
N ARG A 316 18.35 -2.57 -18.11
CA ARG A 316 19.56 -1.97 -18.72
C ARG A 316 20.63 -1.65 -17.68
N LEU A 317 20.24 -1.16 -16.50
CA LEU A 317 21.16 -0.84 -15.41
C LEU A 317 21.71 -2.10 -14.75
N SER A 318 20.99 -3.21 -14.87
CA SER A 318 21.46 -4.51 -14.43
C SER A 318 22.37 -5.20 -15.44
N GLN A 319 22.73 -4.57 -16.58
CA GLN A 319 23.70 -5.07 -17.59
C GLN A 319 25.16 -4.82 -17.21
#